data_AF-X0SQW3-F1
#
_entry.id   AF-X0SQW3-F1
#
_cell.length_a   1.000
_cell.length_b   1.000
_cell.length_c   1.000
_cell.angle_alpha   90.00
_cell.angle_beta   90.00
_cell.angle_gamma   90.00
#
_symmetry.space_group_name_H-M   'P 1'
#
loop_
_entity.id
_entity.type
_entity.pdbx_description
1 polymer ?
#
loop_
_entity_poly.entity_id
_entity_poly.type
_entity_poly.pdbx_seq_one_letter_code
_entity_poly.pdbx_strand_id
1 'polypeptide(L)'
;ACAFYGMPILAENNKPRLLYYFKKRGYRGFAMNRPDRSRNKLSVTEKEIGGIPNSSEDIKQAHAAAIESYIENFVGLRETGYGDMYFQRTLEDWAKFNINNRTSHDASISSGLALMACNKHRYTPINKRKTEPVDIGIKRYDNSGYTSKIIS
;
A
#
# COMPACT_ATOMS: atom_id res chain seq x y z
N ALA A 1 -5.87 18.81 -6.07
CA ALA A 1 -5.15 17.61 -6.55
C ALA A 1 -5.79 16.33 -6.00
N CYS A 2 -5.51 15.87 -4.77
CA CYS A 2 -6.06 14.59 -4.26
C CYS A 2 -7.59 14.50 -4.29
N ALA A 3 -8.30 15.56 -3.86
CA ALA A 3 -9.76 15.61 -3.92
C ALA A 3 -10.31 15.66 -5.36
N PHE A 4 -9.54 16.18 -6.31
CA PHE A 4 -9.95 16.29 -7.71
C PHE A 4 -9.74 14.96 -8.46
N TYR A 5 -8.59 14.32 -8.24
CA TYR A 5 -8.24 13.04 -8.87
C TYR A 5 -8.76 11.81 -8.10
N GLY A 6 -9.40 11.99 -6.95
CA GLY A 6 -9.85 10.89 -6.10
C GLY A 6 -8.71 10.04 -5.50
N MET A 7 -7.45 10.47 -5.63
CA MET A 7 -6.28 9.65 -5.34
C MET A 7 -5.78 9.90 -3.91
N PRO A 8 -5.83 8.89 -3.01
CA PRO A 8 -5.27 9.01 -1.68
C PRO A 8 -3.73 8.94 -1.73
N ILE A 9 -3.07 9.54 -0.75
CA ILE A 9 -1.61 9.60 -0.66
C ILE A 9 -1.12 9.08 0.68
N LEU A 10 0.02 8.40 0.67
CA LEU A 10 0.76 8.05 1.87
C LEU A 10 1.86 9.09 2.10
N ALA A 11 1.65 9.96 3.09
CA ALA A 11 2.59 11.03 3.41
C ALA A 11 3.44 10.71 4.65
N GLU A 12 4.65 11.23 4.66
CA GLU A 12 5.56 11.18 5.80
C GLU A 12 5.03 12.02 6.97
N ASN A 13 5.06 11.49 8.19
CA ASN A 13 4.58 12.20 9.37
C ASN A 13 5.47 13.38 9.80
N ASN A 14 6.74 13.40 9.38
CA ASN A 14 7.73 14.44 9.70
C ASN A 14 7.42 15.79 9.01
N LYS A 15 6.47 15.81 8.07
CA LYS A 15 5.95 17.03 7.42
C LYS A 15 4.49 17.28 7.85
N PRO A 16 4.23 17.59 9.13
CA PRO A 16 2.88 17.59 9.70
C PRO A 16 1.98 18.66 9.08
N ARG A 17 2.54 19.75 8.55
CA ARG A 17 1.79 20.85 7.92
C ARG A 17 0.86 20.35 6.81
N LEU A 18 1.33 19.41 5.98
CA LEU A 18 0.54 18.84 4.89
C LEU A 18 -0.64 18.01 5.44
N LEU A 19 -0.37 17.16 6.43
CA LEU A 19 -1.40 16.31 7.05
C LEU A 19 -2.46 17.12 7.80
N TYR A 20 -2.05 18.17 8.52
CA TYR A 20 -2.97 19.10 9.16
C TYR A 20 -3.83 19.85 8.16
N TYR A 21 -3.28 20.22 7.01
CA TYR A 21 -4.06 20.85 5.94
C TYR A 21 -5.16 19.92 5.41
N PHE A 22 -4.84 18.64 5.18
CA PHE A 22 -5.86 17.65 4.80
C PHE A 22 -6.94 17.48 5.87
N LYS A 23 -6.56 17.42 7.15
CA LYS A 23 -7.51 17.32 8.26
C LYS A 23 -8.44 18.53 8.33
N LYS A 24 -7.88 19.76 8.29
CA LYS A 24 -8.65 21.02 8.38
C LYS A 24 -9.67 21.18 7.26
N ARG A 25 -9.40 20.64 6.07
CA ARG A 25 -10.31 20.72 4.93
C ARG A 25 -11.30 19.55 4.82
N GLY A 26 -11.34 18.64 5.80
CA GLY A 26 -12.20 17.45 5.74
C GLY A 26 -11.70 16.36 4.77
N TYR A 27 -10.52 16.54 4.18
CA TYR A 27 -9.89 15.60 3.22
C TYR A 27 -9.13 14.48 3.91
N ARG A 28 -9.50 14.14 5.15
CA ARG A 28 -8.81 13.12 5.94
C ARG A 28 -8.82 11.75 5.27
N GLY A 29 -9.86 11.41 4.52
CA GLY A 29 -9.95 10.15 3.77
C GLY A 29 -8.85 9.97 2.72
N PHE A 30 -8.28 11.07 2.21
CA PHE A 30 -7.19 11.04 1.24
C PHE A 30 -5.81 10.83 1.87
N ALA A 31 -5.65 11.04 3.18
CA ALA A 31 -4.40 10.74 3.87
C ALA A 31 -4.41 9.27 4.32
N MET A 32 -3.63 8.43 3.65
CA MET A 32 -3.54 7.01 3.98
C MET A 32 -2.89 6.81 5.35
N ASN A 33 -3.33 5.77 6.04
CA ASN A 33 -2.62 5.27 7.22
C ASN A 33 -1.50 4.35 6.78
N ARG A 34 -0.50 4.15 7.65
CA ARG A 34 0.53 3.13 7.47
C ARG A 34 -0.10 1.77 7.12
N PRO A 35 0.31 1.12 6.01
CA PRO A 35 -0.32 -0.11 5.52
C PRO A 35 -0.02 -1.35 6.38
N ASP A 36 1.12 -1.30 7.08
CA ASP A 36 1.68 -2.37 7.94
C ASP A 36 0.88 -2.66 9.23
N ARG A 37 0.08 -1.69 9.72
CA ARG A 37 -0.66 -1.85 10.99
C ARG A 37 -2.16 -1.77 10.78
N SER A 38 -2.88 -2.64 11.51
CA SER A 38 -4.34 -2.54 11.61
C SER A 38 -4.74 -1.24 12.29
N ARG A 39 -5.89 -0.68 11.91
CA ARG A 39 -6.36 0.62 12.39
C ARG A 39 -6.45 0.71 13.91
N ASN A 40 -6.70 -0.41 14.58
CA ASN A 40 -6.81 -0.45 16.04
C ASN A 40 -5.46 -0.22 16.74
N LYS A 41 -4.35 -0.67 16.13
CA LYS A 41 -2.98 -0.58 16.67
C LYS A 41 -2.26 0.73 16.31
N LEU A 42 -2.93 1.65 15.61
CA LEU A 42 -2.38 2.97 15.29
C LEU A 42 -2.42 3.90 16.50
N SER A 43 -1.44 4.79 16.58
CA SER A 43 -1.41 5.93 17.51
C SER A 43 -2.65 6.82 17.33
N VAL A 44 -3.03 7.56 18.38
CA VAL A 44 -4.09 8.59 18.31
C VAL A 44 -3.79 9.59 17.21
N THR A 45 -2.53 10.03 17.09
CA THR A 45 -2.12 10.97 16.03
C THR A 45 -2.26 10.34 14.64
N GLU A 46 -1.77 9.12 14.43
CA GLU A 46 -1.90 8.42 13.15
C GLU A 46 -3.37 8.16 12.78
N LYS A 47 -4.23 7.86 13.75
CA LYS A 47 -5.67 7.71 13.55
C LYS A 47 -6.30 9.03 13.09
N GLU A 48 -5.89 10.14 13.68
CA GLU A 48 -6.47 11.45 13.41
C GLU A 48 -5.96 12.12 12.13
N ILE A 49 -4.65 12.11 11.88
CA ILE A 49 -4.05 12.84 10.74
C ILE A 49 -3.55 11.91 9.63
N GLY A 50 -3.28 10.64 9.93
CA GLY A 50 -2.74 9.67 8.97
C GLY A 50 -1.21 9.77 8.83
N GLY A 51 -0.70 9.17 7.76
CA GLY A 51 0.72 9.15 7.43
C GLY A 51 1.48 7.95 7.98
N ILE A 52 2.79 7.95 7.71
CA ILE A 52 3.73 6.90 8.12
C ILE A 52 4.96 7.53 8.79
N PRO A 53 5.47 6.95 9.89
CA PRO A 53 6.74 7.38 10.47
C PRO A 53 7.92 7.10 9.54
N ASN A 54 8.94 7.96 9.59
CA ASN A 54 10.18 7.78 8.83
C ASN A 54 11.31 7.18 9.69
N SER A 55 11.12 7.06 11.00
CA SER A 55 12.17 6.65 11.94
C SER A 55 12.31 5.14 12.12
N SER A 56 11.24 4.37 11.93
CA SER A 56 11.29 2.93 12.20
C SER A 56 12.11 2.19 11.14
N GLU A 57 13.05 1.37 11.58
CA GLU A 57 13.95 0.60 10.71
C GLU A 57 13.18 -0.31 9.74
N ASP A 58 12.13 -1.00 10.23
CA ASP A 58 11.27 -1.85 9.40
C ASP A 58 10.66 -1.10 8.20
N ILE A 59 10.34 0.19 8.37
CA ILE A 59 9.77 1.02 7.29
C ILE A 59 10.84 1.39 6.27
N LYS A 60 12.07 1.63 6.74
CA LYS A 60 13.20 1.92 5.85
C LYS A 60 13.50 0.72 4.96
N GLN A 61 13.51 -0.48 5.54
CA GLN A 61 13.69 -1.73 4.79
C GLN A 61 12.53 -1.97 3.83
N ALA A 62 11.28 -1.80 4.28
CA ALA A 62 10.11 -1.94 3.40
C ALA A 62 10.11 -0.94 2.23
N HIS A 63 10.60 0.28 2.47
CA HIS A 63 10.73 1.32 1.45
C HIS A 63 11.82 0.99 0.43
N ALA A 64 12.99 0.52 0.90
CA ALA A 64 14.06 0.06 0.02
C ALA A 64 13.60 -1.13 -0.85
N ALA A 65 12.98 -2.14 -0.24
CA ALA A 65 12.42 -3.29 -0.94
C ALA A 65 11.34 -2.91 -1.96
N ALA A 66 10.53 -1.89 -1.68
CA ALA A 66 9.53 -1.38 -2.63
C ALA A 66 10.18 -0.78 -3.88
N ILE A 67 11.25 0.01 -3.70
CA ILE A 67 12.01 0.62 -4.80
C ILE A 67 12.73 -0.46 -5.59
N GLU A 68 13.43 -1.38 -4.91
CA GLU A 68 14.16 -2.48 -5.54
C GLU A 68 13.23 -3.35 -6.39
N SER A 69 12.09 -3.77 -5.83
CA SER A 69 11.09 -4.53 -6.58
C SER A 69 10.55 -3.74 -7.78
N TYR A 70 10.40 -2.42 -7.67
CA TYR A 70 9.97 -1.62 -8.82
C TYR A 70 11.05 -1.54 -9.89
N ILE A 71 12.32 -1.35 -9.51
CA ILE A 71 13.44 -1.31 -10.44
C ILE A 71 13.54 -2.66 -11.16
N GLU A 72 13.60 -3.77 -10.43
CA GLU A 72 13.70 -5.12 -11.00
C GLU A 72 12.55 -5.42 -11.97
N ASN A 73 11.31 -5.11 -11.58
CA ASN A 73 10.15 -5.46 -12.38
C ASN A 73 9.89 -4.46 -13.52
N PHE A 74 10.27 -3.18 -13.40
CA PHE A 74 9.82 -2.12 -14.32
C PHE A 74 10.89 -1.29 -15.02
N VAL A 75 12.12 -1.22 -14.51
CA VAL A 75 13.15 -0.30 -15.03
C VAL A 75 14.42 -1.04 -15.44
N GLY A 76 14.83 -2.05 -14.68
CA GLY A 76 16.03 -2.84 -14.89
C GLY A 76 15.95 -3.75 -16.11
N LEU A 77 16.92 -4.67 -16.18
CA LEU A 77 17.00 -5.67 -17.24
C LEU A 77 15.88 -6.71 -17.08
N ARG A 78 15.00 -6.78 -18.06
CA ARG A 78 13.96 -7.80 -18.23
C ARG A 78 14.40 -8.79 -19.31
N GLU A 79 13.73 -9.94 -19.36
CA GLU A 79 13.96 -10.95 -20.41
C GLU A 79 13.84 -10.39 -21.84
N THR A 80 13.02 -9.35 -22.02
CA THR A 80 12.72 -8.75 -23.33
C THR A 80 13.40 -7.41 -23.59
N GLY A 81 14.21 -6.87 -22.66
CA GLY A 81 14.88 -5.58 -22.81
C GLY A 81 14.99 -4.77 -21.51
N TYR A 82 15.17 -3.46 -21.62
CA TYR A 82 15.20 -2.54 -20.48
C TYR A 82 13.86 -1.82 -20.31
N GLY A 83 13.54 -1.46 -19.07
CA GLY A 83 12.39 -0.63 -18.78
C GLY A 83 12.70 0.87 -18.83
N ASP A 84 11.64 1.68 -18.75
CA ASP A 84 11.75 3.14 -18.84
C ASP A 84 11.37 3.81 -17.52
N MET A 85 12.11 4.86 -17.16
CA MET A 85 11.72 5.78 -16.10
C MET A 85 11.69 7.22 -16.61
N TYR A 86 10.50 7.82 -16.62
CA TYR A 86 10.26 9.17 -17.16
C TYR A 86 11.06 10.28 -16.47
N PHE A 87 11.40 10.11 -15.18
CA PHE A 87 12.10 11.13 -14.41
C PHE A 87 13.55 10.72 -14.21
N GLN A 88 14.47 11.36 -14.94
CA GLN A 88 15.90 11.12 -14.80
C GLN A 88 16.38 11.38 -13.35
N ARG A 89 15.88 12.45 -12.72
CA ARG A 89 16.22 12.80 -11.32
C ARG A 89 15.91 11.66 -10.34
N THR A 90 14.80 10.94 -10.51
CA THR A 90 14.47 9.82 -9.60
C THR A 90 15.43 8.66 -9.79
N LEU A 91 15.88 8.41 -11.02
CA LEU A 91 16.82 7.34 -11.33
C LEU A 91 18.22 7.64 -10.76
N GLU A 92 18.67 8.89 -10.88
CA GLU A 92 19.92 9.35 -10.26
C GLU A 92 19.87 9.32 -8.73
N ASP A 93 18.74 9.71 -8.15
CA ASP A 93 18.52 9.65 -6.70
C ASP A 93 18.41 8.21 -6.19
N TRP A 94 17.91 7.26 -7.00
CA TRP A 94 17.93 5.82 -6.68
C TRP A 94 19.34 5.24 -6.74
N ALA A 95 20.14 5.61 -7.75
CA ALA A 95 21.51 5.13 -7.90
C ALA A 95 22.44 5.55 -6.75
N LYS A 96 22.18 6.73 -6.15
CA LYS A 96 22.95 7.28 -5.02
C LYS A 96 22.37 6.91 -3.65
N PHE A 97 21.21 6.24 -3.63
CA PHE A 97 20.48 6.00 -2.39
C PHE A 97 21.23 5.01 -1.49
N ASN A 98 21.63 5.47 -0.30
CA ASN A 98 22.18 4.62 0.75
C ASN A 98 21.16 4.46 1.88
N ILE A 99 20.82 3.20 2.21
CA ILE A 99 19.86 2.85 3.27
C ILE A 99 20.31 3.39 4.63
N ASN A 100 21.62 3.42 4.89
CA ASN A 100 22.19 3.81 6.17
C ASN A 100 22.37 5.33 6.32
N ASN A 101 22.61 6.04 5.21
CA ASN A 101 22.79 7.49 5.19
C ASN A 101 21.90 8.09 4.11
N ARG A 102 20.65 8.39 4.47
CA ARG A 102 19.80 9.25 3.64
C ARG A 102 20.30 10.70 3.75
N THR A 103 21.25 11.09 2.92
CA THR A 103 21.42 12.50 2.55
C THR A 103 20.28 12.88 1.61
N SER A 104 19.49 13.90 1.94
CA SER A 104 18.64 14.75 1.08
C SER A 104 17.96 14.21 -0.21
N HIS A 105 17.75 12.90 -0.37
CA HIS A 105 17.13 12.33 -1.58
C HIS A 105 15.61 12.32 -1.45
N ASP A 106 15.00 13.51 -1.51
CA ASP A 106 13.55 13.68 -1.39
C ASP A 106 12.75 12.89 -2.44
N ALA A 107 13.33 12.68 -3.64
CA ALA A 107 12.69 11.96 -4.72
C ALA A 107 12.58 10.46 -4.41
N SER A 108 13.65 9.84 -3.91
CA SER A 108 13.66 8.42 -3.48
C SER A 108 12.67 8.17 -2.34
N ILE A 109 12.63 9.06 -1.33
CA ILE A 109 11.67 8.95 -0.23
C ILE A 109 10.23 9.00 -0.77
N SER A 110 9.94 10.00 -1.59
CA SER A 110 8.60 10.22 -2.15
C SER A 110 8.17 9.07 -3.07
N SER A 111 9.05 8.59 -3.94
CA SER A 111 8.75 7.50 -4.87
C SER A 111 8.49 6.19 -4.14
N GLY A 112 9.31 5.83 -3.14
CA GLY A 112 9.07 4.61 -2.39
C GLY A 112 7.82 4.68 -1.50
N LEU A 113 7.45 5.87 -0.98
CA LEU A 113 6.16 6.06 -0.29
C LEU A 113 4.99 5.83 -1.24
N ALA A 114 5.08 6.35 -2.48
CA ALA A 114 4.07 6.12 -3.51
C ALA A 114 3.97 4.63 -3.88
N LEU A 115 5.11 3.95 -4.07
CA LEU A 115 5.14 2.51 -4.36
C LEU A 115 4.55 1.67 -3.23
N MET A 116 4.88 1.98 -1.98
CA MET A 116 4.28 1.30 -0.83
C MET A 116 2.76 1.56 -0.73
N ALA A 117 2.30 2.76 -1.07
CA ALA A 117 0.87 3.09 -1.10
C ALA A 117 0.12 2.26 -2.15
N CYS A 118 0.66 2.18 -3.37
CA CYS A 118 0.11 1.36 -4.46
C CYS A 118 0.11 -0.12 -4.10
N ASN A 119 1.20 -0.60 -3.48
CA ASN A 119 1.38 -2.00 -3.08
C ASN A 119 0.89 -2.30 -1.66
N LYS A 120 -0.04 -1.50 -1.10
CA LYS A 120 -0.59 -1.68 0.26
C LYS A 120 -0.96 -3.14 0.58
N HIS A 121 -1.49 -3.87 -0.41
CA HIS A 121 -1.90 -5.27 -0.28
C HIS A 121 -0.76 -6.22 0.12
N ARG A 122 0.50 -5.90 -0.17
CA ARG A 122 1.68 -6.71 0.21
C ARG A 122 2.06 -6.53 1.68
N TYR A 123 1.68 -5.39 2.26
CA TYR A 123 2.05 -5.02 3.63
C TYR A 123 0.89 -5.17 4.62
N THR A 124 -0.27 -5.69 4.19
CA THR A 124 -1.40 -5.83 5.09
C THR A 124 -1.10 -6.88 6.17
N PRO A 125 -1.26 -6.55 7.47
CA PRO A 125 -0.94 -7.47 8.57
C PRO A 125 -1.92 -8.64 8.72
N ILE A 126 -2.98 -8.67 7.90
CA ILE A 126 -4.02 -9.69 7.94
C ILE A 126 -3.67 -10.72 6.89
N ASN A 127 -3.23 -11.91 7.33
CA ASN A 127 -3.13 -13.06 6.45
C ASN A 127 -4.53 -13.38 5.91
N LYS A 128 -4.69 -13.29 4.58
CA LYS A 128 -5.92 -13.70 3.91
C LYS A 128 -6.07 -15.21 4.10
N ARG A 129 -7.00 -15.63 4.95
CA ARG A 129 -7.42 -17.03 5.01
C ARG A 129 -8.08 -17.36 3.67
N LYS A 130 -7.47 -18.26 2.90
CA LYS A 130 -8.15 -18.92 1.79
C LYS A 130 -9.07 -19.96 2.41
N THR A 131 -10.36 -19.65 2.53
CA THR A 131 -11.35 -20.69 2.83
C THR A 131 -11.57 -21.46 1.54
N GLU A 132 -11.05 -22.68 1.48
CA GLU A 132 -11.40 -23.61 0.42
C GLU A 132 -12.91 -23.88 0.53
N PRO A 133 -13.65 -23.84 -0.60
CA PRO A 133 -15.06 -24.18 -0.60
C PRO A 133 -15.18 -25.67 -0.26
N VAL A 134 -15.53 -25.96 0.99
CA VAL A 134 -15.93 -27.31 1.40
C VAL A 134 -17.33 -27.53 0.86
N ASP A 135 -17.50 -28.49 -0.04
CA ASP A 135 -18.82 -28.92 -0.48
C ASP A 135 -19.52 -29.60 0.70
N ILE A 136 -20.38 -28.84 1.38
CA ILE A 136 -21.15 -29.27 2.54
C ILE A 136 -22.34 -30.17 2.17
N GLY A 137 -22.47 -30.59 0.90
CA GLY A 137 -23.44 -31.60 0.48
C GLY A 137 -24.90 -31.22 0.75
N ILE A 138 -25.19 -29.92 0.91
CA ILE A 138 -26.53 -29.41 1.18
C ILE A 138 -27.35 -29.53 -0.12
N LYS A 139 -27.99 -30.68 -0.27
CA LYS A 139 -28.93 -30.97 -1.35
C LYS A 139 -30.27 -30.31 -1.06
N ARG A 140 -30.82 -29.57 -2.02
CA ARG A 140 -32.18 -29.02 -1.92
C ARG A 140 -33.16 -30.12 -2.34
N TYR A 141 -34.28 -30.22 -1.65
CA TYR A 141 -35.33 -31.19 -1.96
C TYR A 141 -36.61 -30.43 -2.34
N ASP A 142 -37.29 -30.88 -3.39
CA ASP A 142 -38.63 -30.42 -3.72
C ASP A 142 -39.65 -31.25 -2.94
N ASN A 143 -40.56 -30.57 -2.26
CA ASN A 143 -41.66 -31.17 -1.52
C ASN A 143 -43.03 -30.85 -2.15
N SER A 144 -43.05 -30.49 -3.44
CA SER A 144 -44.28 -30.17 -4.18
C SER A 144 -45.19 -31.38 -4.50
N GLY A 145 -44.81 -32.60 -4.11
CA GLY A 145 -45.59 -33.83 -4.36
C GLY A 145 -45.61 -34.81 -3.18
N TYR A 146 -46.20 -36.01 -3.39
CA TYR A 146 -46.41 -37.03 -2.35
C TYR A 146 -45.12 -37.67 -1.80
N THR A 147 -43.99 -37.52 -2.51
CA THR A 147 -42.66 -38.01 -2.09
C THR A 147 -41.61 -36.96 -2.44
N SER A 148 -40.72 -36.65 -1.50
CA SER A 148 -39.63 -35.68 -1.69
C SER A 148 -38.65 -36.14 -2.77
N LYS A 149 -38.30 -35.25 -3.71
CA LYS A 149 -37.26 -35.50 -4.74
C LYS A 149 -36.09 -34.56 -4.53
N ILE A 150 -34.86 -35.07 -4.68
CA ILE A 150 -33.65 -34.24 -4.67
C ILE A 150 -33.67 -33.36 -5.92
N ILE A 151 -33.55 -32.04 -5.75
CA ILE A 151 -33.26 -31.10 -6.82
C ILE A 151 -31.75 -30.85 -6.77
N SER A 152 -31.05 -31.21 -7.85
CA SER A 152 -29.64 -30.89 -8.02
C SER A 152 -29.42 -29.40 -8.23
#